data_AF-A0A8C4PV77-F1
#
_entry.id   AF-A0A8C4PV77-F1
#
_cell.length_a   1.000
_cell.length_b   1.000
_cell.length_c   1.000
_cell.angle_alpha   90.00
_cell.angle_beta   90.00
_cell.angle_gamma   90.00
#
_symmetry.space_group_name_H-M   'P 1'
#
loop_
_entity.id
_entity.type
_entity.pdbx_description
1 polymer ?
#
loop_
_entity_poly.entity_id
_entity_poly.type
_entity_poly.pdbx_seq_one_letter_code
_entity_poly.pdbx_strand_id
1 'polypeptide(L)'
;MNDLSNRVWSISQEPNPVQLLQEYTAAEQEMQRHMSLGELCHPVPLSFEPVKSFFKGLMEAMQGVLQTPLDVRLKENMNCQLSGSSSTKPGSLLKTSPSPERSLFLKYARTPSLDPDTMHARLRLSADRLTVRCALLGRLGPAPAARFDALWQVLGRDCFAAGRHYWEVDVQEAGAGWWAGAAYASLRRRGASAAARLGCNRQSWCLKRYDLEYWAFHDGQRSRLRPRGDPERLGVFLDYEAGVLAFYDVTGGMSHLHTFRAAFQEPLYPALRLWEGAISIPRLP
;
A
#
# COMPACT_ATOMS: atom_id res chain seq x y z
N MET A 1 29.68 -16.52 -6.20
CA MET A 1 29.43 -15.38 -7.11
C MET A 1 28.76 -15.96 -8.34
N ASN A 2 27.51 -15.59 -8.58
CA ASN A 2 26.64 -16.32 -9.48
C ASN A 2 27.01 -16.05 -10.95
N ASP A 3 27.03 -17.11 -11.74
CA ASP A 3 27.33 -17.15 -13.19
C ASP A 3 26.61 -16.06 -14.01
N LEU A 4 25.37 -15.73 -13.62
CA LEU A 4 24.56 -14.68 -14.22
C LEU A 4 25.11 -13.27 -14.03
N SER A 5 25.72 -12.96 -12.89
CA SER A 5 26.25 -11.62 -12.61
C SER A 5 27.48 -11.32 -13.46
N ASN A 6 28.29 -12.34 -13.75
CA ASN A 6 29.45 -12.21 -14.63
C ASN A 6 29.01 -12.06 -16.09
N ARG A 7 28.00 -12.83 -16.52
CA ARG A 7 27.45 -12.73 -17.90
C ARG A 7 26.81 -11.37 -18.18
N VAL A 8 26.00 -10.84 -17.26
CA VAL A 8 25.37 -9.51 -17.42
C VAL A 8 26.41 -8.40 -17.50
N TRP A 9 27.51 -8.53 -16.75
CA TRP A 9 28.61 -7.59 -16.83
C TRP A 9 29.34 -7.67 -18.18
N SER A 10 29.59 -8.88 -18.71
CA SER A 10 30.18 -9.06 -20.05
C SER A 10 29.32 -8.49 -21.17
N ILE A 11 27.99 -8.70 -21.14
CA ILE A 11 27.07 -8.14 -22.15
C ILE A 11 27.12 -6.61 -22.14
N SER A 12 27.29 -5.97 -20.98
CA SER A 12 27.38 -4.51 -20.89
C SER A 12 28.66 -3.90 -21.47
N GLN A 13 29.64 -4.74 -21.82
CA GLN A 13 30.91 -4.35 -22.43
C GLN A 13 30.97 -4.61 -23.94
N GLU A 14 29.91 -5.17 -24.55
CA GLU A 14 29.90 -5.47 -25.99
C GLU A 14 29.76 -4.20 -26.85
N PRO A 15 30.74 -3.86 -27.70
CA PRO A 15 30.73 -2.62 -28.49
C PRO A 15 29.87 -2.71 -29.76
N ASN A 16 29.44 -3.92 -30.15
CA ASN A 16 28.62 -4.13 -31.35
C ASN A 16 27.11 -4.13 -30.99
N PRO A 17 26.33 -3.14 -31.45
CA PRO A 17 24.93 -2.99 -31.04
C PRO A 17 24.02 -4.12 -31.54
N VAL A 18 24.36 -4.79 -32.65
CA VAL A 18 23.57 -5.92 -33.18
C VAL A 18 23.80 -7.18 -32.33
N GLN A 19 25.05 -7.39 -31.92
CA GLN A 19 25.47 -8.55 -31.14
C GLN A 19 24.96 -8.44 -29.70
N LEU A 20 25.01 -7.24 -29.12
CA LEU A 20 24.39 -6.90 -27.84
C LEU A 20 22.88 -7.23 -27.82
N LEU A 21 22.15 -6.88 -28.90
CA LEU A 21 20.73 -7.15 -29.00
C LEU A 21 20.43 -8.66 -29.09
N GLN A 22 21.27 -9.41 -29.81
CA GLN A 22 21.16 -10.86 -29.94
C GLN A 22 21.42 -11.58 -28.61
N GLU A 23 22.45 -11.16 -27.88
CA GLU A 23 22.78 -11.72 -26.56
C GLU A 23 21.72 -11.39 -25.52
N TYR A 24 21.19 -10.17 -25.54
CA TYR A 24 20.07 -9.77 -24.71
C TYR A 24 18.83 -10.62 -25.00
N THR A 25 18.51 -10.84 -26.27
CA THR A 25 17.36 -11.67 -26.70
C THR A 25 17.54 -13.13 -26.28
N ALA A 26 18.75 -13.68 -26.40
CA ALA A 26 19.07 -15.04 -25.98
C ALA A 26 18.96 -15.20 -24.45
N ALA A 27 19.44 -14.23 -23.67
CA ALA A 27 19.32 -14.21 -22.22
C ALA A 27 17.85 -14.08 -21.75
N GLU A 28 17.03 -13.28 -22.44
CA GLU A 28 15.58 -13.22 -22.18
C GLU A 28 14.88 -14.55 -22.46
N GLN A 29 15.21 -15.23 -23.56
CA GLN A 29 14.64 -16.54 -23.89
C GLN A 29 15.05 -17.63 -22.90
N GLU A 30 16.30 -17.58 -22.41
CA GLU A 30 16.80 -18.49 -21.37
C GLU A 30 16.08 -18.22 -20.03
N MET A 31 15.90 -16.96 -19.66
CA MET A 31 15.14 -16.56 -18.48
C MET A 31 13.66 -16.97 -18.57
N GLN A 32 13.05 -16.91 -19.76
CA GLN A 32 11.70 -17.40 -20.03
C GLN A 32 11.58 -18.93 -19.96
N ARG A 33 12.61 -19.68 -20.37
CA ARG A 33 12.67 -21.15 -20.20
C ARG A 33 12.81 -21.56 -18.73
N HIS A 34 13.52 -20.78 -17.92
CA HIS A 34 13.59 -21.02 -16.48
C HIS A 34 12.29 -20.62 -15.74
N MET A 35 11.55 -19.64 -16.26
CA MET A 35 10.22 -19.25 -15.77
C MET A 35 9.13 -20.30 -16.04
N SER A 36 9.27 -21.14 -17.06
CA SER A 36 8.23 -22.13 -17.42
C SER A 36 8.19 -23.36 -16.49
N LEU A 37 9.20 -23.56 -15.66
CA LEU A 37 9.30 -24.72 -14.75
C LEU A 37 8.86 -24.42 -13.31
N GLY A 38 8.33 -23.22 -13.04
CA GLY A 38 7.88 -22.79 -11.71
C GLY A 38 6.68 -21.84 -11.77
N GLU A 39 5.48 -22.42 -11.83
CA GLU A 39 4.20 -21.85 -11.38
C GLU A 39 3.95 -20.35 -11.65
N LEU A 40 3.49 -20.07 -12.87
CA LEU A 40 2.77 -18.85 -13.24
C LEU A 40 1.41 -18.80 -12.55
N CYS A 41 1.25 -17.89 -11.61
CA CYS A 41 -0.06 -17.30 -11.28
C CYS A 41 0.08 -15.78 -11.12
N HIS A 42 0.47 -15.11 -12.21
CA HIS A 42 -0.01 -13.79 -12.63
C HIS A 42 0.09 -13.73 -14.17
N PRO A 43 -0.95 -13.38 -14.93
CA PRO A 43 -0.74 -12.81 -16.25
C PRO A 43 -0.29 -11.36 -16.07
N VAL A 44 0.83 -11.01 -16.70
CA VAL A 44 1.10 -9.62 -17.10
C VAL A 44 -0.11 -9.18 -17.94
N PRO A 45 -0.77 -8.04 -17.66
CA PRO A 45 -1.90 -7.60 -18.48
C PRO A 45 -1.44 -7.41 -19.93
N LEU A 46 -1.94 -8.23 -20.86
CA LEU A 46 -1.68 -8.14 -22.30
C LEU A 46 -2.38 -6.94 -22.96
N SER A 47 -2.77 -5.92 -22.20
CA SER A 47 -3.62 -4.86 -22.71
C SER A 47 -3.34 -3.51 -22.06
N PHE A 48 -2.97 -2.55 -22.91
CA PHE A 48 -2.86 -1.13 -22.61
C PHE A 48 -4.22 -0.40 -22.61
N GLU A 49 -5.35 -1.11 -22.67
CA GLU A 49 -6.68 -0.48 -22.69
C GLU A 49 -6.95 0.44 -21.48
N PRO A 50 -6.50 0.15 -20.25
CA PRO A 50 -6.63 1.09 -19.13
C PRO A 50 -5.86 2.39 -19.36
N VAL A 51 -4.67 2.30 -19.97
CA VAL A 51 -3.82 3.46 -20.30
C VAL A 51 -4.43 4.25 -21.45
N LYS A 52 -4.93 3.59 -22.49
CA LYS A 52 -5.63 4.25 -23.60
C LYS A 52 -6.92 4.94 -23.15
N SER A 53 -7.68 4.32 -22.25
CA SER A 53 -8.89 4.91 -21.67
C SER A 53 -8.56 6.17 -20.86
N PHE A 54 -7.43 6.18 -20.14
CA PHE A 54 -6.93 7.35 -19.43
C PHE A 54 -6.60 8.50 -20.39
N PHE A 55 -5.80 8.24 -21.44
CA PHE A 55 -5.45 9.26 -22.42
C PHE A 55 -6.68 9.80 -23.16
N LYS A 56 -7.66 8.94 -23.46
CA LYS A 56 -8.93 9.37 -24.07
C LYS A 56 -9.70 10.32 -23.15
N GLY A 57 -9.90 9.96 -21.88
CA GLY A 57 -10.62 10.82 -20.92
C GLY A 57 -9.91 12.16 -20.64
N LEU A 58 -8.57 12.14 -20.59
CA LEU A 58 -7.77 13.35 -20.44
C LEU A 58 -7.90 14.27 -21.67
N MET A 59 -7.82 13.71 -22.87
CA MET A 59 -7.95 14.46 -24.12
C MET A 59 -9.37 15.06 -24.27
N GLU A 60 -10.42 14.31 -23.92
CA GLU A 60 -11.80 14.80 -23.92
C GLU A 60 -12.00 15.96 -22.92
N ALA A 61 -11.41 15.86 -21.73
CA ALA A 61 -11.44 16.93 -20.73
C ALA A 61 -10.68 18.19 -21.20
N MET A 62 -9.51 18.03 -21.80
CA MET A 62 -8.74 19.15 -22.35
C MET A 62 -9.44 19.81 -23.55
N GLN A 63 -10.16 19.02 -24.35
CA GLN A 63 -10.91 19.53 -25.52
C GLN A 63 -12.07 20.44 -25.09
N GLY A 64 -12.77 20.13 -23.99
CA GLY A 64 -13.78 21.02 -23.41
C GLY A 64 -13.21 22.34 -22.88
N VAL A 65 -11.99 22.31 -22.34
CA VAL A 65 -11.30 23.50 -21.81
C VAL A 65 -10.76 24.41 -22.92
N LEU A 66 -10.40 23.86 -24.08
CA LEU A 66 -9.90 24.60 -25.24
C LEU A 66 -11.00 25.21 -26.12
N GLN A 67 -12.24 24.71 -26.03
CA GLN A 67 -13.38 25.21 -26.81
C GLN A 67 -14.11 26.39 -26.17
N THR A 68 -13.82 26.70 -24.91
CA THR A 68 -14.43 27.84 -24.21
C THR A 68 -13.51 29.06 -24.29
N PRO A 69 -13.98 30.21 -24.84
CA PRO A 69 -13.17 31.42 -24.92
C PRO A 69 -12.69 31.87 -23.52
N LEU A 70 -11.41 32.25 -23.41
CA LEU A 70 -10.76 32.64 -22.14
C LEU A 70 -11.50 33.79 -21.41
N ASP A 71 -12.15 34.65 -22.19
CA ASP A 71 -12.98 35.78 -21.82
C ASP A 71 -14.28 35.38 -21.11
N VAL A 72 -14.84 34.19 -21.38
CA VAL A 72 -16.02 33.65 -20.66
C VAL A 72 -15.61 33.16 -19.26
N ARG A 73 -14.47 32.46 -19.16
CA ARG A 73 -13.94 31.93 -17.89
C ARG A 73 -13.52 33.02 -16.90
N LEU A 74 -13.06 34.17 -17.39
CA LEU A 74 -12.69 35.31 -16.54
C LEU A 74 -13.91 36.03 -15.96
N LYS A 75 -15.05 36.00 -16.66
CA LYS A 75 -16.29 36.69 -16.24
C LYS A 75 -17.03 35.92 -15.14
N GLU A 76 -16.97 34.59 -15.14
CA GLU A 76 -17.58 33.76 -14.09
C GLU A 76 -16.87 33.89 -12.73
N ASN A 77 -15.56 34.12 -12.72
CA ASN A 77 -14.80 34.29 -11.48
C ASN A 77 -14.91 35.68 -10.83
N MET A 78 -15.52 36.66 -11.51
CA MET A 78 -15.60 38.05 -11.04
C MET A 78 -16.96 38.44 -10.42
N ASN A 79 -17.95 37.55 -10.44
CA ASN A 79 -19.31 37.83 -9.97
C ASN A 79 -19.65 37.32 -8.56
N CYS A 80 -18.64 36.99 -7.75
CA CYS A 80 -18.85 36.55 -6.36
C CYS A 80 -18.35 37.56 -5.33
N GLN A 81 -18.74 38.84 -5.38
CA GLN A 81 -18.79 39.68 -4.18
C GLN A 81 -19.92 40.72 -4.27
N LEU A 82 -20.74 40.76 -3.20
CA LEU A 82 -21.65 41.82 -2.73
C LEU A 82 -23.08 41.89 -3.30
N SER A 83 -24.04 41.29 -2.58
CA SER A 83 -25.20 42.01 -2.00
C SER A 83 -25.94 41.11 -0.99
N GLY A 84 -26.42 41.72 0.10
CA GLY A 84 -26.93 41.02 1.29
C GLY A 84 -28.45 41.00 1.46
N SER A 85 -28.85 40.32 2.55
CA SER A 85 -30.19 40.17 3.16
C SER A 85 -31.18 39.31 2.33
N SER A 86 -32.03 38.44 2.90
CA SER A 86 -32.74 38.44 4.18
C SER A 86 -33.31 37.04 4.54
N SER A 87 -33.87 36.94 5.75
CA SER A 87 -34.39 35.81 6.54
C SER A 87 -35.20 34.68 5.89
N THR A 88 -35.06 33.41 6.34
CA THR A 88 -35.90 32.67 7.33
C THR A 88 -35.53 31.16 7.35
N LYS A 89 -35.78 30.50 8.50
CA LYS A 89 -35.25 29.19 8.99
C LYS A 89 -35.97 27.93 8.40
N PRO A 90 -35.77 26.69 8.94
CA PRO A 90 -34.63 25.79 8.80
C PRO A 90 -35.05 24.36 8.35
N GLY A 91 -34.46 23.82 7.29
CA GLY A 91 -34.72 22.46 6.81
C GLY A 91 -33.62 21.49 7.23
N SER A 92 -33.87 20.71 8.28
CA SER A 92 -33.04 19.58 8.71
C SER A 92 -32.76 18.61 7.56
N LEU A 93 -31.50 18.44 7.19
CA LEU A 93 -31.03 17.21 6.55
C LEU A 93 -29.56 16.95 6.92
N LEU A 94 -29.31 16.76 8.22
CA LEU A 94 -28.06 16.12 8.65
C LEU A 94 -28.14 14.64 8.28
N LYS A 95 -27.70 14.30 7.07
CA LYS A 95 -27.14 12.97 6.78
C LYS A 95 -25.65 13.01 7.14
N THR A 96 -25.36 13.12 8.44
CA THR A 96 -24.08 12.67 8.97
C THR A 96 -24.28 11.24 9.43
N SER A 97 -23.85 10.28 8.60
CA SER A 97 -23.50 8.98 9.18
C SER A 97 -22.49 9.26 10.29
N PRO A 98 -22.69 8.80 11.53
CA PRO A 98 -21.77 9.10 12.62
C PRO A 98 -20.51 8.26 12.39
N SER A 99 -19.58 8.78 11.59
CA SER A 99 -18.20 8.28 11.63
C SER A 99 -17.76 8.39 13.08
N PRO A 100 -17.34 7.29 13.73
CA PRO A 100 -16.97 7.33 15.13
C PRO A 100 -15.81 8.31 15.33
N GLU A 101 -15.93 9.14 16.36
CA GLU A 101 -14.91 10.16 16.63
C GLU A 101 -13.55 9.49 16.89
N ARG A 102 -12.50 10.02 16.26
CA ARG A 102 -11.10 9.54 16.45
C ARG A 102 -10.74 9.44 17.93
N SER A 103 -11.22 10.38 18.75
CA SER A 103 -11.05 10.45 20.20
C SER A 103 -11.43 9.15 20.93
N LEU A 104 -12.45 8.43 20.45
CA LEU A 104 -12.89 7.17 21.05
C LEU A 104 -11.90 6.04 20.81
N PHE A 105 -11.26 6.02 19.63
CA PHE A 105 -10.22 5.03 19.31
C PHE A 105 -8.92 5.30 20.04
N LEU A 106 -8.56 6.56 20.26
CA LEU A 106 -7.34 6.95 20.97
C LEU A 106 -7.30 6.46 22.43
N LYS A 107 -8.45 6.10 23.02
CA LYS A 107 -8.49 5.39 24.31
C LYS A 107 -7.71 4.07 24.30
N TYR A 108 -7.52 3.49 23.12
CA TYR A 108 -6.79 2.24 22.89
C TYR A 108 -5.48 2.47 22.13
N ALA A 109 -4.97 3.70 22.11
CA ALA A 109 -3.80 4.10 21.33
C ALA A 109 -2.56 3.25 21.62
N ARG A 110 -1.88 2.86 20.56
CA ARG A 110 -0.60 2.15 20.54
C ARG A 110 0.29 2.77 19.48
N THR A 111 1.58 2.82 19.76
CA THR A 111 2.62 3.20 18.79
C THR A 111 3.58 2.01 18.64
N PRO A 112 3.18 0.97 17.89
CA PRO A 112 3.99 -0.24 17.75
C PRO A 112 5.27 0.08 16.99
N SER A 113 6.41 -0.21 17.61
CA SER A 113 7.71 -0.10 16.94
C SER A 113 7.89 -1.21 15.91
N LEU A 114 8.63 -0.96 14.84
CA LEU A 114 8.94 -1.95 13.81
C LEU A 114 10.17 -2.78 14.19
N ASP A 115 10.15 -4.07 13.84
CA ASP A 115 11.21 -5.02 14.16
C ASP A 115 12.27 -5.08 13.03
N PRO A 116 13.50 -4.58 13.27
CA PRO A 116 14.58 -4.63 12.28
C PRO A 116 15.02 -6.05 11.92
N ASP A 117 14.77 -7.05 12.76
CA ASP A 117 15.18 -8.44 12.49
C ASP A 117 14.26 -9.14 11.50
N THR A 118 13.01 -8.70 11.41
CA THR A 118 12.05 -9.20 10.41
C THR A 118 12.19 -8.49 9.06
N MET A 119 12.67 -7.24 9.08
CA MET A 119 12.69 -6.34 7.94
C MET A 119 13.57 -6.85 6.78
N HIS A 120 13.02 -6.82 5.56
CA HIS A 120 13.74 -7.16 4.34
C HIS A 120 15.02 -6.32 4.13
N ALA A 121 16.04 -6.91 3.49
CA ALA A 121 17.36 -6.29 3.35
C ALA A 121 17.36 -4.94 2.58
N ARG A 122 16.43 -4.73 1.64
CA ARG A 122 16.28 -3.47 0.89
C ARG A 122 15.50 -2.38 1.64
N LEU A 123 15.09 -2.64 2.87
CA LEU A 123 14.42 -1.65 3.69
C LEU A 123 15.39 -1.04 4.70
N ARG A 124 15.10 0.18 5.15
CA ARG A 124 15.81 0.89 6.20
C ARG A 124 14.81 1.42 7.20
N LEU A 125 15.22 1.38 8.46
CA LEU A 125 14.42 1.81 9.58
C LEU A 125 15.01 3.09 10.16
N SER A 126 14.16 4.02 10.58
CA SER A 126 14.56 5.19 11.37
C SER A 126 15.10 4.77 12.74
N ALA A 127 15.84 5.66 13.40
CA ALA A 127 16.42 5.39 14.71
C ALA A 127 15.36 5.09 15.78
N ASP A 128 14.21 5.75 15.70
CA ASP A 128 13.07 5.56 16.60
C ASP A 128 12.21 4.33 16.26
N ARG A 129 12.54 3.62 15.18
CA ARG A 129 11.85 2.41 14.71
C ARG A 129 10.40 2.60 14.29
N LEU A 130 10.00 3.84 13.99
CA LEU A 130 8.63 4.16 13.60
C LEU A 130 8.46 4.38 12.09
N THR A 131 9.54 4.64 11.36
CA THR A 131 9.50 4.84 9.91
C THR A 131 10.35 3.81 9.19
N VAL A 132 9.74 3.11 8.25
CA VAL A 132 10.43 2.20 7.32
C VAL A 132 10.41 2.79 5.92
N ARG A 133 11.54 2.72 5.21
CA ARG A 133 11.66 3.23 3.84
C ARG A 133 12.42 2.27 2.93
N CYS A 134 12.15 2.37 1.64
CA CYS A 134 12.92 1.67 0.62
C CYS A 134 14.33 2.27 0.51
N ALA A 135 15.32 1.43 0.27
CA ALA A 135 16.69 1.84 0.03
C ALA A 135 17.21 1.24 -1.28
N LEU A 136 18.05 2.02 -1.96
CA LEU A 136 18.68 1.63 -3.23
C LEU A 136 19.48 0.33 -3.10
N LEU A 137 20.21 0.19 -1.98
CA LEU A 137 21.08 -0.96 -1.73
C LEU A 137 20.53 -1.84 -0.61
N GLY A 138 20.57 -3.16 -0.83
CA GLY A 138 20.29 -4.15 0.19
C GLY A 138 21.35 -4.16 1.30
N ARG A 139 20.96 -4.51 2.53
CA ARG A 139 21.91 -4.89 3.58
C ARG A 139 22.65 -6.16 3.17
N LEU A 140 23.97 -6.11 3.23
CA LEU A 140 24.84 -7.26 3.02
C LEU A 140 25.10 -7.97 4.36
N GLY A 141 25.42 -9.26 4.31
CA GLY A 141 25.82 -10.05 5.48
C GLY A 141 24.76 -11.04 5.98
N PRO A 142 25.07 -11.80 7.05
CA PRO A 142 24.19 -12.81 7.60
C PRO A 142 22.86 -12.18 8.05
N ALA A 143 21.76 -12.87 7.73
CA ALA A 143 20.42 -12.42 8.04
C ALA A 143 19.79 -13.33 9.10
N PRO A 144 19.04 -12.77 10.07
CA PRO A 144 18.24 -13.56 11.00
C PRO A 144 17.26 -14.49 10.27
N ALA A 145 16.92 -15.62 10.89
CA ALA A 145 15.93 -16.54 10.35
C ALA A 145 14.54 -15.88 10.17
N ALA A 146 14.21 -14.92 11.04
CA ALA A 146 12.97 -14.17 11.03
C ALA A 146 12.85 -13.14 9.89
N ARG A 147 13.94 -12.85 9.17
CA ARG A 147 13.97 -11.84 8.10
C ARG A 147 13.19 -12.30 6.87
N PHE A 148 12.39 -11.39 6.30
CA PHE A 148 11.85 -11.56 4.95
C PHE A 148 12.95 -11.47 3.89
N ASP A 149 13.10 -12.49 3.05
CA ASP A 149 14.22 -12.59 2.10
C ASP A 149 13.92 -12.09 0.68
N ALA A 150 12.66 -12.21 0.23
CA ALA A 150 12.24 -11.84 -1.12
C ALA A 150 11.20 -10.71 -1.15
N LEU A 151 10.37 -10.60 -0.10
CA LEU A 151 9.30 -9.62 -0.02
C LEU A 151 9.73 -8.44 0.84
N TRP A 152 9.47 -7.21 0.37
CA TRP A 152 9.81 -5.97 1.09
C TRP A 152 8.81 -5.72 2.24
N GLN A 153 8.83 -6.63 3.20
CA GLN A 153 7.94 -6.69 4.35
C GLN A 153 8.71 -6.42 5.65
N VAL A 154 7.97 -5.97 6.66
CA VAL A 154 8.43 -5.79 8.03
C VAL A 154 7.24 -6.00 8.98
N LEU A 155 7.49 -6.57 10.16
CA LEU A 155 6.51 -6.65 11.23
C LEU A 155 6.80 -5.63 12.34
N GLY A 156 5.79 -5.34 13.13
CA GLY A 156 5.93 -4.75 14.45
C GLY A 156 6.75 -5.66 15.37
N ARG A 157 7.38 -5.05 16.36
CA ARG A 157 8.07 -5.74 17.44
C ARG A 157 7.11 -6.23 18.51
N ASP A 158 6.11 -5.40 18.81
CA ASP A 158 5.06 -5.69 19.77
C ASP A 158 3.88 -6.39 19.07
N CYS A 159 3.23 -7.31 19.78
CA CYS A 159 2.01 -7.98 19.33
C CYS A 159 0.85 -7.78 20.30
N PHE A 160 -0.35 -8.02 19.78
CA PHE A 160 -1.59 -7.91 20.52
C PHE A 160 -2.24 -9.28 20.64
N ALA A 161 -2.26 -9.82 21.86
CA ALA A 161 -2.77 -11.16 22.16
C ALA A 161 -4.19 -11.16 22.75
N ALA A 162 -4.66 -10.01 23.23
CA ALA A 162 -5.95 -9.83 23.89
C ALA A 162 -6.31 -8.34 23.93
N GLY A 163 -7.59 -8.02 24.09
CA GLY A 163 -8.12 -6.68 24.28
C GLY A 163 -8.26 -5.86 23.01
N ARG A 164 -8.46 -4.55 23.23
CA ARG A 164 -8.65 -3.55 22.19
C ARG A 164 -7.40 -2.70 22.00
N HIS A 165 -7.04 -2.48 20.74
CA HIS A 165 -5.86 -1.72 20.35
C HIS A 165 -6.17 -0.87 19.13
N TYR A 166 -5.57 0.31 19.08
CA TYR A 166 -5.66 1.21 17.94
C TYR A 166 -4.28 1.76 17.63
N TRP A 167 -3.88 1.70 16.37
CA TRP A 167 -2.69 2.38 15.88
C TRP A 167 -2.97 3.02 14.53
N GLU A 168 -2.12 3.97 14.15
CA GLU A 168 -2.20 4.62 12.85
C GLU A 168 -1.00 4.24 11.98
N VAL A 169 -1.20 4.28 10.67
CA VAL A 169 -0.17 4.07 9.65
C VAL A 169 -0.25 5.24 8.68
N ASP A 170 0.83 5.99 8.58
CA ASP A 170 1.00 7.08 7.63
C ASP A 170 1.62 6.54 6.34
N VAL A 171 0.90 6.74 5.24
CA VAL A 171 1.22 6.23 3.90
C VAL A 171 1.37 7.37 2.89
N GLN A 172 1.47 8.62 3.35
CA GLN A 172 1.60 9.80 2.48
C GLN A 172 2.85 9.69 1.58
N GLU A 173 3.96 9.22 2.16
CA GLU A 173 5.24 9.05 1.48
C GLU A 173 5.43 7.66 0.86
N ALA A 174 4.39 6.83 0.82
CA ALA A 174 4.50 5.43 0.37
C ALA A 174 4.33 5.25 -1.16
N GLY A 175 4.04 6.33 -1.88
CA GLY A 175 3.87 6.34 -3.33
C GLY A 175 2.63 5.58 -3.81
N ALA A 176 2.74 4.96 -5.00
CA ALA A 176 1.64 4.32 -5.70
C ALA A 176 1.32 2.88 -5.21
N GLY A 177 2.10 2.33 -4.28
CA GLY A 177 1.93 0.96 -3.83
C GLY A 177 2.31 0.71 -2.38
N TRP A 178 1.41 0.10 -1.62
CA TRP A 178 1.70 -0.31 -0.24
C TRP A 178 0.71 -1.35 0.24
N TRP A 179 1.10 -2.07 1.30
CA TRP A 179 0.20 -2.91 2.07
C TRP A 179 0.36 -2.60 3.55
N ALA A 180 -0.75 -2.41 4.25
CA ALA A 180 -0.78 -2.14 5.68
C ALA A 180 -1.82 -3.02 6.34
N GLY A 181 -1.45 -3.70 7.42
CA GLY A 181 -2.38 -4.54 8.16
C GLY A 181 -1.74 -5.25 9.34
N ALA A 182 -2.12 -6.51 9.54
CA ALA A 182 -1.65 -7.33 10.64
C ALA A 182 -1.41 -8.77 10.22
N ALA A 183 -0.50 -9.45 10.92
CA ALA A 183 -0.14 -10.84 10.67
C ALA A 183 0.23 -11.57 11.96
N TYR A 184 0.06 -12.88 11.95
CA TYR A 184 0.61 -13.76 12.97
C TYR A 184 2.13 -13.92 12.83
N ALA A 185 2.78 -14.34 13.91
CA ALA A 185 4.20 -14.67 13.89
C ALA A 185 4.49 -15.82 12.91
N SER A 186 3.55 -16.76 12.78
CA SER A 186 3.61 -17.93 11.88
C SER A 186 3.61 -17.59 10.37
N LEU A 187 3.41 -16.33 9.99
CA LEU A 187 3.54 -15.88 8.59
C LEU A 187 4.93 -16.27 8.04
N ARG A 188 4.95 -16.96 6.90
CA ARG A 188 6.20 -17.45 6.29
C ARG A 188 7.10 -16.27 5.89
N ARG A 189 8.40 -16.39 6.19
CA ARG A 189 9.39 -15.34 5.92
C ARG A 189 10.16 -15.52 4.61
N ARG A 190 10.18 -16.75 4.10
CA ARG A 190 11.01 -17.15 2.94
C ARG A 190 10.22 -17.26 1.65
N GLY A 191 10.76 -16.66 0.59
CA GLY A 191 10.22 -16.66 -0.78
C GLY A 191 9.08 -15.67 -0.98
N ALA A 192 8.53 -15.65 -2.20
CA ALA A 192 7.47 -14.74 -2.63
C ALA A 192 6.09 -15.41 -2.82
N SER A 193 5.95 -16.65 -2.31
CA SER A 193 4.72 -17.45 -2.36
C SER A 193 3.56 -16.79 -1.61
N ALA A 194 2.33 -17.26 -1.86
CA ALA A 194 1.13 -16.78 -1.16
C ALA A 194 1.24 -16.93 0.37
N ALA A 195 1.87 -18.01 0.84
CA ALA A 195 2.10 -18.27 2.27
C ALA A 195 2.98 -17.22 2.97
N ALA A 196 3.81 -16.48 2.23
CA ALA A 196 4.69 -15.43 2.79
C ALA A 196 4.16 -14.01 2.55
N ARG A 197 3.27 -13.86 1.57
CA ARG A 197 2.77 -12.56 1.09
C ARG A 197 1.64 -12.06 1.97
N LEU A 198 1.78 -10.84 2.47
CA LEU A 198 0.79 -10.21 3.34
C LEU A 198 -0.61 -10.17 2.69
N GLY A 199 -1.61 -10.70 3.39
CA GLY A 199 -3.01 -10.79 2.97
C GLY A 199 -3.36 -11.94 2.03
N CYS A 200 -2.39 -12.73 1.57
CA CYS A 200 -2.60 -13.85 0.63
C CYS A 200 -2.67 -15.23 1.32
N ASN A 201 -2.93 -15.26 2.62
CA ASN A 201 -2.95 -16.46 3.44
C ASN A 201 -3.82 -16.26 4.70
N ARG A 202 -4.02 -17.33 5.46
CA ARG A 202 -4.80 -17.33 6.72
C ARG A 202 -4.13 -16.58 7.86
N GLN A 203 -2.81 -16.40 7.80
CA GLN A 203 -2.02 -15.78 8.86
C GLN A 203 -2.00 -14.25 8.77
N SER A 204 -2.64 -13.63 7.78
CA SER A 204 -2.54 -12.18 7.59
C SER A 204 -3.76 -11.53 6.93
N TRP A 205 -3.92 -10.25 7.25
CA TRP A 205 -4.96 -9.35 6.76
C TRP A 205 -4.31 -8.02 6.40
N CYS A 206 -4.69 -7.43 5.27
CA CYS A 206 -4.21 -6.08 4.94
C CYS A 206 -5.14 -5.31 4.02
N LEU A 207 -4.98 -3.98 4.06
CA LEU A 207 -5.32 -3.14 2.93
C LEU A 207 -4.13 -2.99 2.01
N LYS A 208 -4.42 -2.88 0.72
CA LYS A 208 -3.46 -2.72 -0.37
C LYS A 208 -3.85 -1.51 -1.21
N ARG A 209 -2.88 -0.64 -1.51
CA ARG A 209 -2.93 0.27 -2.65
C ARG A 209 -2.11 -0.31 -3.81
N TYR A 210 -2.62 -0.16 -5.02
CA TYR A 210 -1.87 -0.36 -6.26
C TYR A 210 -2.38 0.64 -7.29
N ASP A 211 -1.53 1.60 -7.64
CA ASP A 211 -1.88 2.78 -8.44
C ASP A 211 -3.09 3.52 -7.83
N LEU A 212 -4.22 3.51 -8.55
CA LEU A 212 -5.47 4.14 -8.17
C LEU A 212 -6.44 3.18 -7.48
N GLU A 213 -6.05 1.92 -7.28
CA GLU A 213 -6.92 0.90 -6.71
C GLU A 213 -6.60 0.59 -5.25
N TYR A 214 -7.67 0.45 -4.47
CA TYR A 214 -7.61 0.06 -3.08
C TYR A 214 -8.35 -1.26 -2.87
N TRP A 215 -7.77 -2.14 -2.07
CA TRP A 215 -8.31 -3.47 -1.85
C TRP A 215 -8.08 -3.94 -0.41
N ALA A 216 -9.00 -4.72 0.12
CA ALA A 216 -8.83 -5.51 1.33
C ALA A 216 -8.49 -6.97 0.96
N PHE A 217 -7.49 -7.56 1.61
CA PHE A 217 -6.96 -8.89 1.32
C PHE A 217 -6.89 -9.75 2.60
N HIS A 218 -7.41 -10.98 2.50
CA HIS A 218 -7.23 -12.05 3.50
C HIS A 218 -7.44 -13.42 2.85
N ASP A 219 -6.57 -14.40 3.11
CA ASP A 219 -6.67 -15.78 2.59
C ASP A 219 -6.93 -15.87 1.07
N GLY A 220 -6.32 -14.96 0.31
CA GLY A 220 -6.51 -14.86 -1.14
C GLY A 220 -7.84 -14.24 -1.57
N GLN A 221 -8.78 -14.03 -0.65
CA GLN A 221 -9.99 -13.26 -0.89
C GLN A 221 -9.67 -11.77 -1.00
N ARG A 222 -10.39 -11.09 -1.89
CA ARG A 222 -10.15 -9.69 -2.23
C ARG A 222 -11.47 -8.93 -2.26
N SER A 223 -11.50 -7.76 -1.62
CA SER A 223 -12.63 -6.84 -1.69
C SER A 223 -12.16 -5.49 -2.16
N ARG A 224 -12.70 -5.00 -3.28
CA ARG A 224 -12.36 -3.67 -3.81
C ARG A 224 -12.93 -2.59 -2.91
N LEU A 225 -12.12 -1.59 -2.60
CA LEU A 225 -12.51 -0.43 -1.82
C LEU A 225 -12.67 0.79 -2.74
N ARG A 226 -13.50 1.74 -2.30
CA ARG A 226 -13.72 3.02 -2.99
C ARG A 226 -13.66 4.14 -1.96
N PRO A 227 -12.45 4.50 -1.47
CA PRO A 227 -12.32 5.65 -0.57
C PRO A 227 -12.73 6.93 -1.30
N ARG A 228 -13.15 7.97 -0.55
CA ARG A 228 -13.61 9.24 -1.13
C ARG A 228 -12.48 10.05 -1.76
N GLY A 229 -11.27 9.87 -1.26
CA GLY A 229 -10.02 10.41 -1.79
C GLY A 229 -8.88 9.43 -1.49
N ASP A 230 -7.65 9.81 -1.81
CA ASP A 230 -6.47 9.01 -1.48
C ASP A 230 -6.19 9.09 0.03
N PRO A 231 -6.29 7.97 0.78
CA PRO A 231 -6.01 8.00 2.21
C PRO A 231 -4.51 8.20 2.44
N GLU A 232 -4.15 9.26 3.16
CA GLU A 232 -2.77 9.53 3.58
C GLU A 232 -2.46 8.88 4.92
N ARG A 233 -3.49 8.65 5.75
CA ARG A 233 -3.36 8.02 7.05
C ARG A 233 -4.47 7.02 7.31
N LEU A 234 -4.05 5.80 7.63
CA LEU A 234 -4.92 4.69 7.99
C LEU A 234 -4.99 4.55 9.50
N GLY A 235 -6.20 4.39 10.04
CA GLY A 235 -6.43 3.97 11.41
C GLY A 235 -6.74 2.48 11.40
N VAL A 236 -6.06 1.72 12.26
CA VAL A 236 -6.28 0.28 12.40
C VAL A 236 -6.76 0.00 13.82
N PHE A 237 -7.97 -0.54 13.94
CA PHE A 237 -8.58 -0.92 15.20
C PHE A 237 -8.68 -2.44 15.28
N LEU A 238 -8.18 -2.99 16.38
CA LEU A 238 -8.27 -4.40 16.73
C LEU A 238 -9.14 -4.52 17.99
N ASP A 239 -10.17 -5.36 17.94
CA ASP A 239 -10.82 -5.94 19.11
C ASP A 239 -10.61 -7.44 19.02
N TYR A 240 -9.67 -7.96 19.82
CA TYR A 240 -9.17 -9.32 19.68
C TYR A 240 -10.27 -10.34 20.04
N GLU A 241 -10.95 -10.14 21.16
CA GLU A 241 -12.02 -11.03 21.64
C GLU A 241 -13.26 -10.97 20.76
N ALA A 242 -13.60 -9.80 20.21
CA ALA A 242 -14.69 -9.69 19.24
C ALA A 242 -14.32 -10.22 17.84
N GLY A 243 -13.05 -10.54 17.61
CA GLY A 243 -12.57 -11.02 16.32
C GLY A 243 -12.66 -9.95 15.23
N VAL A 244 -12.46 -8.68 15.57
CA VAL A 244 -12.62 -7.54 14.66
C VAL A 244 -11.28 -6.90 14.36
N LEU A 245 -10.95 -6.77 13.07
CA LEU A 245 -9.87 -5.92 12.58
C LEU A 245 -10.44 -4.92 11.57
N ALA A 246 -10.57 -3.66 11.98
CA ALA A 246 -11.21 -2.61 11.22
C ALA A 246 -10.20 -1.54 10.77
N PHE A 247 -10.41 -1.03 9.56
CA PHE A 247 -9.59 -0.01 8.93
C PHE A 247 -10.41 1.24 8.64
N TYR A 248 -9.78 2.39 8.86
CA TYR A 248 -10.39 3.71 8.71
C TYR A 248 -9.45 4.64 7.92
N ASP A 249 -10.01 5.52 7.12
CA ASP A 249 -9.34 6.68 6.56
C ASP A 249 -9.43 7.83 7.57
N VAL A 250 -8.31 8.10 8.24
CA VAL A 250 -8.21 9.13 9.29
C VAL A 250 -8.27 10.52 8.67
N THR A 251 -7.58 10.72 7.54
CA THR A 251 -7.55 11.99 6.80
C THR A 251 -8.95 12.37 6.28
N GLY A 252 -9.73 11.38 5.84
CA GLY A 252 -11.13 11.52 5.44
C GLY A 252 -12.15 11.62 6.59
N GLY A 253 -11.72 11.96 7.81
CA GLY A 253 -12.61 12.14 8.97
C GLY A 253 -13.09 10.82 9.59
N MET A 254 -12.19 9.86 9.78
CA MET A 254 -12.49 8.51 10.30
C MET A 254 -13.52 7.75 9.45
N SER A 255 -13.49 7.91 8.13
CA SER A 255 -14.35 7.13 7.24
C SER A 255 -13.97 5.66 7.32
N HIS A 256 -14.94 4.79 7.57
CA HIS A 256 -14.72 3.35 7.55
C HIS A 256 -14.29 2.89 6.14
N LEU A 257 -13.27 2.05 6.07
CA LEU A 257 -12.78 1.46 4.82
C LEU A 257 -13.15 -0.02 4.72
N HIS A 258 -12.83 -0.80 5.74
CA HIS A 258 -13.09 -2.23 5.74
C HIS A 258 -13.07 -2.83 7.15
N THR A 259 -13.75 -3.95 7.35
CA THR A 259 -13.65 -4.74 8.59
C THR A 259 -13.53 -6.21 8.25
N PHE A 260 -12.42 -6.80 8.68
CA PHE A 260 -12.28 -8.25 8.72
C PHE A 260 -12.88 -8.80 10.00
N ARG A 261 -13.50 -9.98 9.89
CA ARG A 261 -13.98 -10.76 11.02
C ARG A 261 -13.30 -12.11 11.02
N ALA A 262 -12.64 -12.46 12.12
CA ALA A 262 -11.93 -13.71 12.28
C ALA A 262 -11.83 -14.08 13.76
N ALA A 263 -11.86 -15.38 14.08
CA ALA A 263 -11.46 -15.86 15.38
C ALA A 263 -9.93 -15.91 15.43
N PHE A 264 -9.29 -14.95 16.11
CA PHE A 264 -7.83 -14.86 16.15
C PHE A 264 -7.22 -16.00 16.97
N GLN A 265 -6.23 -16.68 16.39
CA GLN A 265 -5.61 -17.90 16.95
C GLN A 265 -4.22 -17.65 17.52
N GLU A 266 -3.57 -16.56 17.10
CA GLU A 266 -2.25 -16.15 17.55
C GLU A 266 -2.24 -14.63 17.78
N PRO A 267 -1.29 -14.12 18.59
CA PRO A 267 -1.07 -12.69 18.72
C PRO A 267 -0.83 -12.02 17.37
N LEU A 268 -1.46 -10.86 17.17
CA LEU A 268 -1.33 -10.09 15.93
C LEU A 268 -0.22 -9.06 16.04
N TYR A 269 0.67 -9.09 15.05
CA TYR A 269 1.69 -8.08 14.83
C TYR A 269 1.21 -7.11 13.74
N PRO A 270 1.34 -5.80 13.92
CA PRO A 270 1.26 -4.85 12.81
C PRO A 270 2.22 -5.27 11.70
N ALA A 271 1.79 -5.17 10.46
CA ALA A 271 2.53 -5.71 9.32
C ALA A 271 2.46 -4.75 8.14
N LEU A 272 3.61 -4.48 7.54
CA LEU A 272 3.75 -3.55 6.41
C LEU A 272 4.45 -4.23 5.24
N ARG A 273 4.08 -3.84 4.03
CA ARG A 273 4.83 -4.13 2.80
C ARG A 273 4.94 -2.85 1.98
N LEU A 274 6.14 -2.58 1.48
CA LEU A 274 6.42 -1.40 0.67
C LEU A 274 6.56 -1.77 -0.80
N TRP A 275 6.15 -0.85 -1.66
CA TRP A 275 6.52 -0.84 -3.08
C TRP A 275 7.66 0.15 -3.33
N GLU A 276 7.53 1.36 -2.78
CA GLU A 276 8.49 2.45 -2.87
C GLU A 276 8.39 3.35 -1.63
N GLY A 277 9.14 4.45 -1.61
CA GLY A 277 8.97 5.50 -0.60
C GLY A 277 9.15 5.04 0.84
N ALA A 278 8.32 5.58 1.74
CA ALA A 278 8.33 5.33 3.17
C ALA A 278 6.92 5.18 3.77
N ILE A 279 6.82 4.37 4.82
CA ILE A 279 5.63 4.23 5.66
C ILE A 279 6.04 4.52 7.11
N SER A 280 5.23 5.29 7.83
CA SER A 280 5.49 5.66 9.22
C SER A 280 4.36 5.22 10.15
N ILE A 281 4.68 4.94 11.41
CA ILE A 281 3.73 4.70 12.50
C ILE A 281 3.71 5.97 13.38
N PRO A 282 2.67 6.82 13.28
CA PRO A 282 2.59 8.02 14.09
C PRO A 282 2.59 7.72 15.59
N ARG A 283 3.21 8.61 16.36
CA ARG A 283 3.06 8.60 17.82
C ARG A 283 1.64 9.04 18.16
N LEU A 284 0.95 8.21 18.94
CA LEU A 284 -0.38 8.53 19.43
C LEU A 284 -0.30 9.01 20.88
N PRO A 285 -1.26 9.86 21.33
CA PRO A 285 -1.33 10.35 22.69
C PRO A 285 -1.53 9.26 23.74
#